data_AF-A0A7X7XX21-F1
#
_entry.id   AF-A0A7X7XX21-F1
#
_cell.length_a   1.000
_cell.length_b   1.000
_cell.length_c   1.000
_cell.angle_alpha   90.00
_cell.angle_beta   90.00
_cell.angle_gamma   90.00
#
_symmetry.space_group_name_H-M   'P 1'
#
loop_
_entity.id
_entity.type
_entity.pdbx_description
1 polymer ?
#
loop_
_entity_poly.entity_id
_entity_poly.type
_entity_poly.pdbx_seq_one_letter_code
_entity_poly.pdbx_strand_id
1 'polypeptide(L)'
;VYLYSGEGREIKELKFEHLDSPIKVYNFEVEDWHTYFVSEQDVFVHNSCGGKNGTFENADYHGKKGNPIKSRAPINGQGALDNSLPINQSTTRRIGISQGEFVVLDETGGGIFHGHVREWGDLTQQMQAVLRRAGLVTKKGKIL
;
A
#
# COMPACT_ATOMS: atom_id res chain seq x y z
N VAL A 1 5.95 -6.38 -18.07
CA VAL A 1 5.84 -4.94 -18.39
C VAL A 1 5.31 -4.81 -19.80
N TYR A 2 4.36 -3.92 -20.06
CA TYR A 2 3.88 -3.63 -21.41
C TYR A 2 4.67 -2.46 -21.99
N LEU A 3 5.17 -2.66 -23.21
CA LEU A 3 5.82 -1.61 -24.00
C LEU A 3 4.77 -0.77 -24.74
N TYR A 4 5.19 0.38 -25.29
CA TYR A 4 4.34 1.18 -26.19
C TYR A 4 3.74 0.36 -27.34
N SER A 5 4.47 -0.64 -27.83
CA SER A 5 4.02 -1.56 -28.88
C SER A 5 2.86 -2.48 -28.49
N GLY A 6 2.44 -2.47 -27.22
CA GLY A 6 1.47 -3.42 -26.67
C GLY A 6 2.06 -4.79 -26.33
N GLU A 7 3.36 -5.00 -26.57
CA GLU A 7 4.05 -6.25 -26.28
C GLU A 7 4.27 -6.43 -24.77
N GLY A 8 3.92 -7.60 -24.24
CA GLY A 8 4.25 -8.01 -22.88
C GLY A 8 5.67 -8.57 -22.80
N ARG A 9 6.51 -7.94 -21.97
CA ARG A 9 7.89 -8.38 -21.67
C ARG A 9 8.01 -8.88 -20.22
N GLU A 10 8.79 -9.94 -20.03
CA GLU A 10 9.18 -10.45 -18.71
C GLU A 10 10.32 -9.61 -18.11
N ILE A 11 10.26 -9.34 -16.80
CA ILE A 11 11.35 -8.69 -16.07
C ILE A 11 12.35 -9.78 -15.69
N LYS A 12 13.58 -9.69 -16.23
CA LYS A 12 14.63 -10.68 -15.97
C LYS A 12 15.46 -10.39 -14.72
N GLU A 13 15.62 -9.11 -14.38
CA GLU A 13 16.49 -8.66 -13.30
C GLU A 13 15.97 -7.35 -12.73
N LEU A 14 16.15 -7.15 -11.42
CA LEU A 14 15.91 -5.88 -10.74
C LEU A 14 17.23 -5.40 -10.13
N LYS A 15 17.64 -4.19 -10.49
CA LYS A 15 18.78 -3.50 -9.88
C LYS A 15 18.26 -2.27 -9.15
N PHE A 16 18.72 -2.10 -7.92
CA PHE A 16 18.39 -0.95 -7.09
C PHE A 16 19.66 -0.11 -6.94
N GLU A 17 19.60 1.12 -7.39
CA GLU A 17 20.68 2.09 -7.23
C GLU A 17 20.30 3.06 -6.10
N HIS A 18 21.23 3.25 -5.17
CA HIS A 18 21.10 4.27 -4.14
C HIS A 18 21.99 5.45 -4.53
N LEU A 19 21.42 6.64 -4.48
CA LEU A 19 22.11 7.86 -4.87
C LEU A 19 22.50 8.62 -3.60
N ASP A 20 23.78 8.93 -3.44
CA ASP A 20 24.31 9.64 -2.27
C ASP A 20 23.86 11.12 -2.19
N SER A 21 23.35 11.65 -3.31
CA SER A 21 22.85 13.02 -3.42
C SER A 21 21.40 13.06 -3.91
N PRO A 22 20.54 13.92 -3.34
CA PRO A 22 19.17 14.11 -3.83
C PRO A 22 19.14 14.54 -5.30
N ILE A 23 18.29 13.89 -6.10
CA ILE A 23 18.03 14.28 -7.48
C ILE A 23 16.62 14.86 -7.56
N LYS A 24 16.48 15.94 -8.33
CA LYS A 24 15.17 16.51 -8.64
C LYS A 24 14.42 15.60 -9.60
N VAL A 25 13.31 15.06 -9.16
CA VAL A 25 12.38 14.25 -9.97
C VAL A 25 11.05 14.98 -10.14
N TYR A 26 10.29 14.61 -11.18
CA TYR A 26 8.97 15.16 -11.46
C TYR A 26 7.96 14.01 -11.54
N ASN A 27 6.78 14.20 -10.95
CA ASN A 27 5.62 13.32 -11.11
C ASN A 27 4.43 14.20 -11.52
N PHE A 28 3.50 13.64 -12.30
CA PHE A 28 2.27 14.34 -12.68
C PHE A 28 1.07 13.42 -12.53
N GLU A 29 0.00 13.95 -11.95
CA GLU A 29 -1.27 13.25 -11.78
C GLU A 29 -2.01 13.22 -13.12
N VAL A 30 -2.41 12.02 -13.52
CA VAL A 30 -3.21 11.79 -14.73
C VAL A 30 -4.58 11.30 -14.27
N GLU A 31 -5.64 11.95 -14.71
CA GLU A 31 -7.02 11.54 -14.40
C GLU A 31 -7.37 10.19 -15.07
N ASP A 32 -8.34 9.49 -14.49
CA ASP A 32 -8.90 8.19 -14.92
C ASP A 32 -7.92 7.01 -14.99
N TRP A 33 -7.09 6.96 -16.02
CA TRP A 33 -6.22 5.83 -16.30
C TRP A 33 -5.00 5.78 -15.38
N HIS A 34 -4.70 6.92 -14.74
CA HIS A 34 -3.58 7.09 -13.81
C HIS A 34 -2.29 6.46 -14.33
N THR A 35 -2.03 6.56 -15.62
CA THR A 35 -0.90 5.95 -16.30
C THR A 35 -0.33 6.96 -17.28
N TYR A 36 0.97 7.17 -17.26
CA TYR A 36 1.65 8.04 -18.23
C TYR A 36 2.75 7.30 -18.96
N PHE A 37 2.98 7.74 -20.20
CA PHE A 37 4.02 7.22 -21.05
C PHE A 37 5.33 7.97 -20.81
N VAL A 38 6.42 7.24 -20.58
CA VAL A 38 7.76 7.81 -20.46
C VAL A 38 8.54 7.46 -21.73
N SER A 39 8.69 8.46 -22.60
CA SER A 39 9.15 8.29 -23.98
C SER A 39 10.61 7.88 -24.12
N GLU A 40 11.48 8.27 -23.19
CA GLU A 40 12.90 7.90 -23.28
C GLU A 40 13.13 6.40 -23.01
N GLN A 41 12.27 5.78 -22.21
CA GLN A 41 12.36 4.36 -21.84
C GLN A 41 11.30 3.49 -22.51
N ASP A 42 10.40 4.08 -23.31
CA ASP A 42 9.28 3.40 -23.99
C ASP A 42 8.39 2.54 -23.07
N VAL A 43 8.16 3.02 -21.83
CA VAL A 43 7.37 2.32 -20.81
C VAL A 43 6.15 3.12 -20.36
N PHE A 44 5.09 2.40 -20.02
CA PHE A 44 3.96 2.94 -19.26
C PHE A 44 4.21 2.86 -17.76
N VAL A 45 4.07 3.99 -17.06
CA VAL A 45 4.23 4.12 -15.61
C VAL A 45 2.86 4.36 -14.99
N HIS A 46 2.49 3.52 -14.02
CA HIS A 46 1.23 3.65 -13.30
C HIS A 46 1.41 4.54 -12.07
N ASN A 47 0.62 5.61 -11.98
CA ASN A 47 0.63 6.61 -10.92
C ASN A 47 -0.42 6.37 -9.81
N SER A 48 -1.43 5.51 -10.02
CA SER A 48 -2.42 5.18 -8.97
C SER A 48 -2.99 3.79 -9.12
N CYS A 49 -2.63 2.88 -8.22
CA CYS A 49 -3.12 1.50 -8.26
C CYS A 49 -4.51 1.40 -7.61
N GLY A 50 -5.60 1.48 -8.36
CA GLY A 50 -6.95 1.27 -7.82
C GLY A 50 -7.30 -0.22 -7.64
N GLY A 51 -7.78 -0.61 -6.46
CA GLY A 51 -8.58 -1.82 -6.22
C GLY A 51 -7.87 -3.16 -6.34
N LYS A 52 -6.54 -3.23 -6.20
CA LYS A 52 -5.77 -4.48 -6.41
C LYS A 52 -6.15 -5.59 -5.43
N ASN A 53 -6.58 -5.23 -4.23
CA ASN A 53 -6.83 -6.15 -3.14
C ASN A 53 -8.31 -6.15 -2.67
N GLY A 54 -9.21 -5.52 -3.43
CA GLY A 54 -10.63 -5.38 -3.08
C GLY A 54 -11.06 -3.94 -2.82
N THR A 55 -12.26 -3.78 -2.26
CA THR A 55 -12.89 -2.49 -1.95
C THR A 55 -12.85 -2.25 -0.45
N PHE A 56 -12.43 -1.05 -0.04
CA PHE A 56 -12.46 -0.62 1.35
C PHE A 56 -13.77 0.09 1.67
N GLU A 57 -14.46 -0.37 2.70
CA GLU A 57 -15.63 0.29 3.27
C GLU A 57 -15.37 0.59 4.76
N ASN A 58 -15.71 1.80 5.18
CA ASN A 58 -15.64 2.13 6.60
C ASN A 58 -16.68 1.31 7.35
N ALA A 59 -16.28 0.61 8.41
CA ALA A 59 -17.26 -0.01 9.28
C ALA A 59 -17.94 1.08 10.13
N ASP A 60 -19.27 1.03 10.21
CA ASP A 60 -20.14 2.02 10.89
C ASP A 60 -19.79 2.29 12.37
N TYR A 61 -18.98 1.42 12.98
CA TYR A 61 -18.58 1.52 14.38
C TYR A 61 -17.20 2.18 14.62
N HIS A 62 -16.46 2.57 13.57
CA HIS A 62 -15.23 3.36 13.69
C HIS A 62 -15.55 4.86 13.56
N GLY A 63 -15.65 5.56 14.69
CA GLY A 63 -15.79 7.02 14.70
C GLY A 63 -14.51 7.75 14.22
N LYS A 64 -14.64 9.04 13.91
CA LYS A 64 -13.52 9.93 13.50
C LYS A 64 -12.44 10.13 14.59
N LYS A 65 -12.75 9.80 15.85
CA LYS A 65 -11.83 9.83 16.98
C LYS A 65 -11.69 8.43 17.55
N GLY A 66 -10.45 8.00 17.80
CA GLY A 66 -10.20 6.81 18.59
C GLY A 66 -10.59 7.03 20.04
N ASN A 67 -11.10 5.99 20.69
CA ASN A 67 -11.32 5.95 22.13
C ASN A 67 -10.52 4.77 22.70
N PRO A 68 -10.32 4.67 24.03
CA PRO A 68 -9.59 3.54 24.64
C PRO A 68 -10.12 2.15 24.25
N ILE A 69 -11.36 2.08 23.77
CA ILE A 69 -12.06 0.86 23.37
C ILE A 69 -12.00 0.62 21.85
N LYS A 70 -11.79 1.67 21.04
CA LYS A 70 -11.97 1.60 19.58
C LYS A 70 -10.88 2.40 18.85
N SER A 71 -10.09 1.70 18.03
CA SER A 71 -9.21 2.31 17.05
C SER A 71 -9.99 3.15 16.04
N ARG A 72 -9.40 4.26 15.58
CA ARG A 72 -10.02 5.11 14.56
C ARG A 72 -9.97 4.48 13.17
N ALA A 73 -10.87 4.95 12.31
CA ALA A 73 -10.80 4.69 10.87
C ALA A 73 -9.53 5.31 10.26
N PRO A 74 -8.96 4.67 9.22
CA PRO A 74 -7.81 5.21 8.49
C PRO A 74 -8.16 6.47 7.69
N ILE A 75 -7.19 7.37 7.49
CA ILE A 75 -7.35 8.57 6.64
C ILE A 75 -7.63 8.16 5.19
N ASN A 76 -6.93 7.14 4.70
CA ASN A 76 -7.09 6.61 3.35
C ASN A 76 -7.13 5.07 3.38
N GLY A 77 -8.29 4.52 3.73
CA GLY A 77 -8.49 3.07 3.88
C GLY A 77 -8.29 2.30 2.57
N GLN A 78 -8.80 2.82 1.44
CA GLN A 78 -8.58 2.20 0.14
C GLN A 78 -7.10 2.20 -0.24
N GLY A 79 -6.40 3.33 -0.06
CA GLY A 79 -4.96 3.39 -0.31
C GLY A 79 -4.15 2.46 0.62
N ALA A 80 -4.60 2.25 1.86
CA ALA A 80 -3.99 1.27 2.74
C ALA A 80 -4.24 -0.17 2.25
N LEU A 81 -5.44 -0.46 1.75
CA LEU A 81 -5.80 -1.76 1.17
C LEU A 81 -5.00 -2.06 -0.10
N ASP A 82 -4.87 -1.09 -1.01
CA ASP A 82 -4.14 -1.26 -2.27
C ASP A 82 -2.65 -1.53 -2.04
N ASN A 83 -2.07 -0.90 -1.01
CA ASN A 83 -0.67 -1.10 -0.61
C ASN A 83 -0.48 -2.21 0.45
N SER A 84 -1.53 -2.98 0.76
CA SER A 84 -1.48 -3.94 1.86
C SER A 84 -0.83 -5.27 1.51
N LEU A 85 -0.17 -5.85 2.51
CA LEU A 85 0.46 -7.15 2.47
C LEU A 85 -0.38 -8.17 3.24
N PRO A 86 -0.54 -9.40 2.72
CA PRO A 86 -1.18 -10.47 3.49
C PRO A 86 -0.35 -10.80 4.73
N ILE A 87 -1.01 -11.04 5.85
CA ILE A 87 -0.30 -11.40 7.10
C ILE A 87 0.23 -12.83 7.03
N ASN A 88 -0.52 -13.75 6.39
CA ASN A 88 -0.11 -15.10 6.02
C ASN A 88 -1.04 -15.67 4.92
N GLN A 89 -0.80 -16.92 4.51
CA GLN A 89 -1.55 -17.59 3.43
C GLN A 89 -2.87 -18.22 3.88
N SER A 90 -3.14 -18.35 5.18
CA SER A 90 -4.34 -18.99 5.73
C SER A 90 -5.42 -18.00 6.18
N THR A 91 -5.24 -16.71 5.89
CA THR A 91 -6.20 -15.65 6.23
C THR A 91 -6.25 -14.61 5.13
N THR A 92 -7.41 -13.97 4.99
CA THR A 92 -7.58 -12.82 4.11
C THR A 92 -7.14 -11.52 4.79
N ARG A 93 -6.85 -11.54 6.11
CA ARG A 93 -6.40 -10.38 6.87
C ARG A 93 -5.07 -9.82 6.32
N ARG A 94 -5.01 -8.50 6.22
CA ARG A 94 -3.89 -7.76 5.63
C ARG A 94 -3.39 -6.66 6.57
N ILE A 95 -2.19 -6.17 6.30
CA ILE A 95 -1.59 -5.00 6.94
C ILE A 95 -1.09 -4.05 5.87
N GLY A 96 -1.55 -2.80 5.91
CA GLY A 96 -1.19 -1.77 4.95
C GLY A 96 -0.61 -0.53 5.64
N ILE A 97 0.06 0.29 4.84
CA ILE A 97 0.50 1.64 5.24
C ILE A 97 -0.09 2.64 4.26
N SER A 98 -0.69 3.71 4.77
CA SER A 98 -1.14 4.84 3.96
C SER A 98 -1.17 6.11 4.80
N GLN A 99 -0.76 7.25 4.23
CA GLN A 99 -0.76 8.55 4.91
C GLN A 99 -0.08 8.54 6.29
N GLY A 100 0.99 7.75 6.44
CA GLY A 100 1.73 7.61 7.69
C GLY A 100 1.06 6.73 8.77
N GLU A 101 0.03 5.96 8.41
CA GLU A 101 -0.72 5.11 9.34
C GLU A 101 -0.48 3.63 9.07
N PHE A 102 -0.35 2.82 10.13
CA PHE A 102 -0.49 1.38 10.03
C PHE A 102 -1.97 1.00 10.09
N VAL A 103 -2.45 0.26 9.09
CA VAL A 103 -3.87 -0.10 8.97
C VAL A 103 -4.00 -1.61 8.90
N VAL A 104 -4.63 -2.19 9.92
CA VAL A 104 -5.02 -3.61 9.89
C VAL A 104 -6.35 -3.71 9.15
N LEU A 105 -6.40 -4.63 8.19
CA LEU A 105 -7.52 -4.78 7.25
C LEU A 105 -8.10 -6.18 7.37
N ASP A 106 -9.42 -6.24 7.50
CA ASP A 106 -10.22 -7.43 7.71
C ASP A 106 -11.28 -7.54 6.62
N GLU A 107 -11.35 -8.69 5.96
CA GLU A 107 -12.36 -8.92 4.92
C GLU A 107 -13.71 -9.23 5.57
N THR A 108 -14.76 -8.54 5.13
CA THR A 108 -16.16 -8.80 5.52
C THR A 108 -16.87 -9.73 4.55
N GLY A 109 -16.30 -9.94 3.35
CA GLY A 109 -16.76 -10.87 2.33
C GLY A 109 -16.90 -10.21 0.96
N GLY A 110 -16.81 -11.02 -0.10
CA GLY A 110 -16.96 -10.54 -1.49
C GLY A 110 -15.86 -9.57 -1.93
N GLY A 111 -14.67 -9.62 -1.30
CA GLY A 111 -13.59 -8.66 -1.55
C GLY A 111 -13.80 -7.29 -0.89
N ILE A 112 -14.78 -7.16 0.01
CA ILE A 112 -14.97 -5.95 0.83
C ILE A 112 -14.14 -6.08 2.10
N PHE A 113 -13.38 -5.04 2.41
CA PHE A 113 -12.55 -4.93 3.59
C PHE A 113 -12.96 -3.72 4.43
N HIS A 114 -12.92 -3.87 5.74
CA HIS A 114 -12.80 -2.74 6.65
C HIS A 114 -11.42 -2.72 7.30
N GLY A 115 -11.09 -1.63 7.98
CA GLY A 115 -9.81 -1.55 8.67
C GLY A 115 -9.76 -0.47 9.72
N HIS A 116 -8.73 -0.56 10.54
CA HIS A 116 -8.53 0.34 11.66
C HIS A 116 -7.05 0.66 11.85
N VAL A 117 -6.79 1.88 12.32
CA VAL A 117 -5.43 2.35 12.58
C VAL A 117 -4.89 1.71 13.86
N ARG A 118 -3.63 1.31 13.82
CA ARG A 118 -2.87 0.81 14.97
C ARG A 118 -1.57 1.58 15.13
N GLU A 119 -1.14 1.71 16.38
CA GLU A 119 0.22 2.13 16.67
C GLU A 119 1.19 0.95 16.48
N TRP A 120 2.45 1.25 16.19
CA TRP A 120 3.48 0.22 15.97
C TRP A 120 3.57 -0.80 17.12
N GLY A 121 3.47 -0.32 18.36
CA GLY A 121 3.54 -1.15 19.57
C GLY A 121 2.36 -2.12 19.72
N ASP A 122 1.22 -1.82 19.10
CA ASP A 122 0.00 -2.63 19.16
C ASP A 122 -0.08 -3.66 18.03
N LEU A 123 0.82 -3.58 17.04
CA LEU A 123 0.90 -4.57 15.97
C LEU A 123 1.43 -5.90 16.50
N THR A 124 0.88 -7.00 15.98
CA THR A 124 1.43 -8.32 16.28
C THR A 124 2.85 -8.46 15.72
N GLN A 125 3.67 -9.33 16.32
CA GLN A 125 5.04 -9.58 15.83
C GLN A 125 5.05 -10.00 14.36
N GLN A 126 4.02 -10.72 13.91
CA GLN A 126 3.86 -11.13 12.52
C GLN A 126 3.64 -9.93 11.59
N MET A 127 2.72 -9.02 11.95
CA MET A 127 2.48 -7.79 11.17
C MET A 127 3.76 -6.95 11.09
N GLN A 128 4.45 -6.76 12.21
CA GLN A 128 5.72 -6.04 12.24
C GLN A 128 6.79 -6.71 11.36
N ALA A 129 6.88 -8.04 11.38
CA ALA A 129 7.83 -8.80 10.56
C ALA A 129 7.53 -8.69 9.06
N VAL A 130 6.25 -8.73 8.68
CA VAL A 130 5.81 -8.52 7.29
C VAL A 130 6.24 -7.14 6.78
N LEU A 131 5.94 -6.08 7.54
CA LEU A 131 6.30 -4.71 7.17
C LEU A 131 7.82 -4.51 7.08
N ARG A 132 8.58 -5.07 8.03
CA ARG A 132 10.06 -5.03 8.00
C ARG A 132 10.63 -5.78 6.79
N ARG A 133 10.12 -6.98 6.49
CA ARG A 133 10.60 -7.80 5.36
C ARG A 133 10.33 -7.13 4.02
N ALA A 134 9.22 -6.40 3.92
CA ALA A 134 8.88 -5.61 2.74
C ALA A 134 9.67 -4.30 2.62
N GLY A 135 10.52 -3.96 3.61
CA GLY A 135 11.32 -2.74 3.59
C GLY A 135 10.51 -1.45 3.78
N LEU A 136 9.26 -1.53 4.24
CA LEU A 136 8.38 -0.37 4.41
C LEU A 136 8.60 0.37 5.74
N VAL A 137 9.33 -0.26 6.67
CA VAL A 137 9.65 0.31 7.98
C VAL A 137 11.07 -0.03 8.40
N THR A 138 11.65 0.82 9.23
CA THR A 138 12.88 0.51 9.97
C THR A 138 12.67 -0.63 10.97
N LYS A 139 13.76 -1.18 11.51
CA LYS A 139 13.70 -2.19 12.60
C LYS A 139 12.86 -1.72 13.81
N LYS A 140 12.88 -0.41 14.09
CA LYS A 140 12.17 0.23 15.21
C LYS A 140 10.74 0.66 14.87
N GLY A 141 10.24 0.41 13.65
CA GLY A 141 8.86 0.73 13.28
C GLY A 141 8.63 2.14 12.73
N LYS A 142 9.68 2.91 12.46
CA LYS A 142 9.55 4.16 11.69
C LYS A 142 9.22 3.82 10.23
N ILE A 143 8.13 4.36 9.70
CA ILE A 143 7.73 4.29 8.29
C ILE A 143 8.80 4.97 7.42
N LEU A 144 9.15 4.34 6.31
CA LEU A 144 10.18 4.79 5.36
C LEU A 144 9.58 5.48 4.14
#